data_AF-A0A1G4JEW5-F1
#
_entry.id   AF-A0A1G4JEW5-F1
#
_cell.length_a   1.000
_cell.length_b   1.000
_cell.length_c   1.000
_cell.angle_alpha   90.00
_cell.angle_beta   90.00
_cell.angle_gamma   90.00
#
_symmetry.space_group_name_H-M   'P 1'
#
loop_
_entity.id
_entity.type
_entity.pdbx_description
1 polymer ?
#
loop_
_entity_poly.entity_id
_entity_poly.type
_entity_poly.pdbx_seq_one_letter_code
_entity_poly.pdbx_strand_id
1 'polypeptide(L)'
;MIMKNKKAPAEAANSKRENTNKTSLLNLPLEVVEMIFNQLATNPKTTVMDYYGWLTALGSLDSRISELIKKRVFVYNMCEEPSEFLETFRESAQTSDFENKVTPSCVNHMIIAIDEDIFERNAPNQIPNEIPQLYGDVKVYLAYHYTGDKISLRKIHDAYVDHFPHGCMRPCHIITIARDSTDLFFEANDGNMFDSYFYPDAQHLFKNITFFNAKTMFFEVECLSSFAQVRQPHLRYDCQSGEGAYFVSLADGKRYHSSGFEHHAARNEYECDEYGMKRSVEKTKTAMSSEYRKLMGKSYLKLYLDLSISCPQVKVIKFGKKGRSNDDLNTIDIYHYLTNPSDYTLQEFFNFHSMRGWHLPSIEHFGGHNFLWHTNTGDNAERYRKAKSLIPKLRTRIQNGSPDGLLHINAQLVPDGAVHTTVSNWIPLDVAFDHEISKSGSPLICLRQPCLKSLKLELMVTKPEGCLVIEGLYLPRLERLETCYDTDLVQSTARNPIYNVIFSDWNDLTDCKNFSCDLKESFKGIISVFVPNLTTSLPLLNIEKGTKSLEQKHAILFTSKGFPASEIRGLLD
;
A
#
# COMPACT_ATOMS: atom_id res chain seq x y z
N MET A 1 -18.65 6.31 -71.46
CA MET A 1 -17.76 6.58 -72.61
C MET A 1 -16.71 7.58 -72.14
N ILE A 2 -15.42 7.22 -72.25
CA ILE A 2 -14.20 8.01 -71.90
C ILE A 2 -14.00 8.25 -70.39
N MET A 3 -13.45 7.30 -69.62
CA MET A 3 -12.02 7.09 -69.34
C MET A 3 -11.19 8.37 -69.13
N LYS A 4 -10.75 8.60 -67.89
CA LYS A 4 -9.34 8.88 -67.59
C LYS A 4 -9.00 8.60 -66.12
N ASN A 5 -8.13 7.61 -65.96
CA ASN A 5 -7.43 7.19 -64.75
C ASN A 5 -6.63 8.33 -64.11
N LYS A 6 -6.69 8.44 -62.78
CA LYS A 6 -5.54 8.86 -61.96
C LYS A 6 -5.40 7.92 -60.76
N LYS A 7 -4.37 7.08 -60.85
CA LYS A 7 -3.79 6.24 -59.79
C LYS A 7 -3.35 7.14 -58.62
N ALA A 8 -3.83 6.84 -57.41
CA ALA A 8 -3.15 7.17 -56.17
C ALA A 8 -2.23 5.98 -55.79
N PRO A 9 -1.03 6.20 -55.25
CA PRO A 9 -0.14 5.11 -54.88
C PRO A 9 -0.62 4.45 -53.59
N ALA A 10 -0.62 3.12 -53.60
CA ALA A 10 -0.77 2.30 -52.42
C ALA A 10 0.45 2.50 -51.52
N GLU A 11 0.24 3.08 -50.34
CA GLU A 11 1.18 2.97 -49.23
C GLU A 11 1.19 1.51 -48.76
N ALA A 12 2.14 0.76 -49.31
CA ALA A 12 2.54 -0.52 -48.74
C ALA A 12 3.07 -0.25 -47.33
N ALA A 13 2.28 -0.66 -46.34
CA ALA A 13 2.70 -0.79 -44.95
C ALA A 13 3.92 -1.71 -44.88
N ASN A 14 5.09 -1.07 -44.91
CA ASN A 14 6.39 -1.70 -44.76
C ASN A 14 6.57 -1.95 -43.26
N SER A 15 5.96 -3.01 -42.73
CA SER A 15 6.27 -3.54 -41.41
C SER A 15 7.65 -4.20 -41.46
N LYS A 16 8.69 -3.37 -41.56
CA LYS A 16 10.03 -3.76 -41.17
C LYS A 16 9.94 -4.10 -39.68
N ARG A 17 9.84 -5.40 -39.40
CA ARG A 17 10.21 -6.00 -38.12
C ARG A 17 11.50 -5.33 -37.67
N GLU A 18 11.40 -4.51 -36.64
CA GLU A 18 12.54 -4.20 -35.78
C GLU A 18 12.93 -5.50 -35.08
N ASN A 19 13.62 -6.38 -35.80
CA ASN A 19 14.58 -7.30 -35.20
C ASN A 19 15.71 -6.41 -34.70
N THR A 20 15.48 -5.77 -33.55
CA THR A 20 16.57 -5.27 -32.74
C THR A 20 17.42 -6.47 -32.38
N ASN A 21 18.65 -6.47 -32.87
CA ASN A 21 19.73 -7.36 -32.46
C ASN A 21 19.98 -7.17 -30.96
N LYS A 22 19.09 -7.67 -30.11
CA LYS A 22 19.42 -7.95 -28.72
C LYS A 22 20.32 -9.17 -28.78
N THR A 23 21.63 -8.95 -28.73
CA THR A 23 22.58 -9.98 -28.33
C THR A 23 22.06 -10.58 -27.04
N SER A 24 21.41 -11.74 -27.14
CA SER A 24 20.95 -12.51 -25.98
C SER A 24 22.17 -12.85 -25.14
N LEU A 25 22.03 -12.84 -23.82
CA LEU A 25 23.08 -13.25 -22.88
C LEU A 25 23.58 -14.67 -23.21
N LEU A 26 22.72 -15.49 -23.82
CA LEU A 26 23.00 -16.83 -24.35
C LEU A 26 24.02 -16.87 -25.51
N ASN A 27 24.27 -15.74 -26.17
CA ASN A 27 25.21 -15.64 -27.30
C ASN A 27 26.60 -15.16 -26.86
N LEU A 28 26.77 -14.80 -25.59
CA LEU A 28 28.07 -14.36 -25.07
C LEU A 28 28.95 -15.57 -24.71
N PRO A 29 30.27 -15.47 -24.89
CA PRO A 29 31.19 -16.46 -24.34
C PRO A 29 30.99 -16.63 -22.83
N LEU A 30 31.15 -17.86 -22.33
CA LEU A 30 30.87 -18.20 -20.93
C LEU A 30 31.72 -17.36 -19.96
N GLU A 31 32.95 -17.04 -20.36
CA GLU A 31 33.88 -16.21 -19.61
C GLU A 31 33.36 -14.77 -19.44
N VAL A 32 32.71 -14.22 -20.47
CA VAL A 32 32.10 -12.89 -20.42
C VAL A 32 30.88 -12.92 -19.50
N VAL A 33 30.07 -13.97 -19.57
CA VAL A 33 28.92 -14.17 -18.67
C VAL A 33 29.38 -14.29 -17.22
N GLU A 34 30.45 -15.05 -16.96
CA GLU A 34 31.05 -15.18 -15.64
C GLU A 34 31.59 -13.83 -15.12
N MET A 35 32.24 -13.03 -15.97
CA MET A 35 32.65 -11.67 -15.61
C MET A 35 31.47 -10.78 -15.23
N ILE A 36 30.36 -10.85 -15.97
CA ILE A 36 29.14 -10.10 -15.66
C ILE A 36 28.59 -10.52 -14.29
N PHE A 37 28.48 -11.83 -14.02
CA PHE A 37 28.00 -12.30 -12.72
C PHE A 37 28.95 -11.94 -11.58
N ASN A 38 30.26 -11.97 -11.78
CA ASN A 38 31.22 -11.47 -10.80
C ASN A 38 30.98 -9.99 -10.46
N GLN A 39 30.77 -9.14 -11.48
CA GLN A 39 30.45 -7.74 -11.26
C GLN A 39 29.12 -7.55 -10.53
N LEU A 40 28.09 -8.32 -10.90
CA LEU A 40 26.78 -8.27 -10.24
C LEU A 40 26.87 -8.77 -8.80
N ALA A 41 27.64 -9.80 -8.51
CA ALA A 41 27.85 -10.32 -7.15
C ALA A 41 28.53 -9.28 -6.23
N THR A 42 29.44 -8.46 -6.77
CA THR A 42 30.07 -7.36 -6.01
C THR A 42 29.14 -6.18 -5.75
N ASN A 43 28.00 -6.10 -6.44
CA ASN A 43 27.04 -5.03 -6.20
C ASN A 43 26.27 -5.31 -4.89
N PRO A 44 26.30 -4.40 -3.91
CA PRO A 44 25.59 -4.59 -2.65
C PRO A 44 24.06 -4.72 -2.82
N LYS A 45 23.51 -4.22 -3.93
CA LYS A 45 22.08 -4.29 -4.25
C LYS A 45 21.64 -5.63 -4.82
N THR A 46 22.55 -6.46 -5.32
CA THR A 46 22.21 -7.78 -5.86
C THR A 46 21.83 -8.72 -4.72
N THR A 47 20.66 -9.32 -4.84
CA THR A 47 20.04 -10.22 -3.88
C THR A 47 19.85 -11.61 -4.48
N VAL A 48 19.55 -12.60 -3.63
CA VAL A 48 19.22 -13.95 -4.11
C VAL A 48 17.95 -13.98 -4.99
N MET A 49 17.05 -13.00 -4.82
CA MET A 49 15.85 -12.88 -5.65
C MET A 49 16.18 -12.49 -7.10
N ASP A 50 17.28 -11.76 -7.33
CA ASP A 50 17.73 -11.43 -8.70
C ASP A 50 18.21 -12.70 -9.42
N TYR A 51 19.01 -13.54 -8.75
CA TYR A 51 19.45 -14.82 -9.29
C TYR A 51 18.28 -15.77 -9.54
N TYR A 52 17.30 -15.82 -8.63
CA TYR A 52 16.08 -16.57 -8.84
C TYR A 52 15.35 -16.08 -10.10
N GLY A 53 15.16 -14.77 -10.26
CA GLY A 53 14.56 -14.17 -11.45
C GLY A 53 15.31 -14.52 -12.74
N TRP A 54 16.64 -14.51 -12.71
CA TRP A 54 17.46 -14.91 -13.87
C TRP A 54 17.31 -16.39 -14.20
N LEU A 55 17.38 -17.28 -13.20
CA LEU A 55 17.20 -18.72 -13.41
C LEU A 55 15.80 -19.02 -13.96
N THR A 56 14.76 -18.40 -13.42
CA THR A 56 13.38 -18.56 -13.91
C THR A 56 13.22 -18.03 -15.33
N ALA A 57 13.86 -16.91 -15.68
CA ALA A 57 13.81 -16.35 -17.04
C ALA A 57 14.61 -17.17 -18.06
N LEU A 58 15.73 -17.77 -17.66
CA LEU A 58 16.53 -18.66 -18.50
C LEU A 58 15.84 -20.02 -18.72
N GLY A 59 15.08 -20.50 -17.74
CA GLY A 59 14.43 -21.80 -17.79
C GLY A 59 15.45 -22.93 -18.00
N SER A 60 15.13 -23.90 -18.88
CA SER A 60 16.03 -25.00 -19.24
C SER A 60 17.00 -24.69 -20.38
N LEU A 61 17.04 -23.44 -20.86
CA LEU A 61 17.68 -23.10 -22.13
C LEU A 61 19.22 -23.13 -22.09
N ASP A 62 19.86 -22.97 -20.93
CA ASP A 62 21.31 -23.10 -20.81
C ASP A 62 21.74 -23.63 -19.43
N SER A 63 22.10 -24.91 -19.39
CA SER A 63 22.55 -25.58 -18.16
C SER A 63 23.86 -25.01 -17.62
N ARG A 64 24.76 -24.53 -18.49
CA ARG A 64 26.08 -24.02 -18.08
C ARG A 64 25.97 -22.68 -17.38
N ILE A 65 25.16 -21.77 -17.93
CA ILE A 65 24.90 -20.46 -17.30
C ILE A 65 24.15 -20.67 -15.97
N SER A 66 23.20 -21.59 -15.94
CA SER A 66 22.44 -21.92 -14.73
C SER A 66 23.36 -22.49 -13.65
N GLU A 67 24.28 -23.38 -14.00
CA GLU A 67 25.31 -23.90 -13.09
C GLU A 67 26.22 -22.79 -12.54
N LEU A 68 26.64 -21.82 -13.37
CA LEU A 68 27.43 -20.68 -12.89
C LEU A 68 26.69 -19.84 -11.86
N ILE A 69 25.40 -19.61 -12.07
CA ILE A 69 24.54 -18.88 -11.13
C ILE A 69 24.39 -19.68 -9.83
N LYS A 70 24.04 -20.97 -9.94
CA LYS A 70 23.82 -21.86 -8.78
C LYS A 70 25.06 -21.96 -7.90
N LYS A 71 26.26 -22.02 -8.48
CA LYS A 71 27.55 -22.02 -7.74
C LYS A 71 27.78 -20.80 -6.85
N ARG A 72 27.03 -19.70 -7.02
CA ARG A 72 27.13 -18.49 -6.18
C ARG A 72 26.22 -18.52 -4.96
N VAL A 73 25.29 -19.47 -4.93
CA VAL A 73 24.25 -19.59 -3.92
C VAL A 73 24.39 -20.93 -3.23
N PHE A 74 24.73 -20.90 -1.95
CA PHE A 74 24.72 -22.08 -1.10
C PHE A 74 23.36 -22.21 -0.42
N VAL A 75 22.75 -23.39 -0.48
CA VAL A 75 21.45 -23.65 0.14
C VAL A 75 21.62 -24.63 1.29
N TYR A 76 21.41 -24.14 2.51
CA TYR A 76 21.28 -24.96 3.71
C TYR A 76 19.80 -25.23 3.95
N ASN A 77 19.32 -26.34 3.39
CA ASN A 77 17.91 -26.71 3.40
C ASN A 77 17.56 -27.58 4.61
N MET A 78 16.73 -27.05 5.51
CA MET A 78 16.14 -27.79 6.63
C MET A 78 14.65 -28.07 6.42
N CYS A 79 14.06 -27.71 5.27
CA CYS A 79 12.67 -28.02 4.97
C CYS A 79 12.49 -29.52 4.68
N GLU A 80 11.36 -30.07 5.10
CA GLU A 80 10.94 -31.44 4.74
C GLU A 80 10.66 -31.55 3.24
N GLU A 81 9.99 -30.53 2.69
CA GLU A 81 9.67 -30.42 1.27
C GLU A 81 10.21 -29.10 0.71
N PRO A 82 11.13 -29.14 -0.26
CA PRO A 82 11.67 -27.93 -0.86
C PRO A 82 10.61 -27.23 -1.72
N SER A 83 10.53 -25.91 -1.60
CA SER A 83 9.67 -25.09 -2.46
C SER A 83 10.26 -24.94 -3.86
N GLU A 84 9.44 -24.53 -4.84
CA GLU A 84 9.90 -24.20 -6.20
C GLU A 84 11.09 -23.22 -6.19
N PHE A 85 11.06 -22.26 -5.27
CA PHE A 85 12.17 -21.32 -5.04
C PHE A 85 13.48 -22.05 -4.70
N LEU A 86 13.46 -23.00 -3.76
CA LEU A 86 14.65 -23.76 -3.39
C LEU A 86 15.08 -24.74 -4.48
N GLU A 87 14.12 -25.40 -5.12
CA GLU A 87 14.36 -26.33 -6.24
C GLU A 87 15.05 -25.64 -7.41
N THR A 88 14.76 -24.35 -7.62
CA THR A 88 15.44 -23.54 -8.64
C THR A 88 16.95 -23.46 -8.39
N PHE A 89 17.39 -23.43 -7.12
CA PHE A 89 18.80 -23.41 -6.74
C PHE A 89 19.41 -24.80 -6.52
N ARG A 90 18.59 -25.86 -6.47
CA ARG A 90 19.08 -27.22 -6.26
C ARG A 90 20.00 -27.63 -7.42
N GLU A 91 21.23 -28.00 -7.11
CA GLU A 91 22.12 -28.71 -8.04
C GLU A 91 21.80 -30.19 -8.03
N SER A 92 22.06 -30.89 -9.14
CA SER A 92 21.95 -32.36 -9.21
C SER A 92 23.06 -33.10 -8.45
N ALA A 93 24.04 -32.41 -7.85
CA ALA A 93 25.23 -33.02 -7.26
C ALA A 93 25.70 -32.49 -5.89
N GLN A 94 25.22 -31.34 -5.39
CA GLN A 94 25.71 -30.74 -4.13
C GLN A 94 24.78 -30.89 -2.92
N THR A 95 23.64 -31.58 -3.07
CA THR A 95 22.66 -31.70 -1.96
C THR A 95 22.99 -32.78 -0.91
N SER A 96 24.08 -33.53 -1.01
CA SER A 96 24.25 -34.74 -0.19
C SER A 96 25.25 -34.69 0.97
N ASP A 97 26.28 -33.83 0.96
CA ASP A 97 27.34 -33.97 1.98
C ASP A 97 27.38 -32.80 2.96
N PHE A 98 26.44 -32.81 3.92
CA PHE A 98 26.57 -32.09 5.20
C PHE A 98 27.90 -32.40 5.93
N GLU A 99 28.60 -33.45 5.52
CA GLU A 99 29.90 -33.84 6.06
C GLU A 99 31.02 -32.81 5.75
N ASN A 100 30.91 -32.07 4.64
CA ASN A 100 31.85 -31.00 4.31
C ASN A 100 31.37 -29.68 4.93
N LYS A 101 31.73 -29.45 6.19
CA LYS A 101 31.40 -28.28 7.03
C LYS A 101 31.91 -26.91 6.53
N VAL A 102 32.38 -26.81 5.28
CA VAL A 102 33.05 -25.63 4.75
C VAL A 102 32.28 -25.09 3.55
N THR A 103 31.86 -23.82 3.62
CA THR A 103 31.26 -23.11 2.49
C THR A 103 32.30 -22.95 1.36
N PRO A 104 31.98 -23.30 0.10
CA PRO A 104 32.88 -23.08 -1.02
C PRO A 104 33.26 -21.60 -1.19
N SER A 105 34.51 -21.31 -1.55
CA SER A 105 35.04 -19.93 -1.66
C SER A 105 34.39 -19.08 -2.77
N CYS A 106 33.67 -19.70 -3.70
CA CYS A 106 32.94 -19.01 -4.78
C CYS A 106 31.52 -18.58 -4.37
N VAL A 107 31.07 -18.94 -3.18
CA VAL A 107 29.73 -18.60 -2.66
C VAL A 107 29.71 -17.16 -2.18
N ASN A 108 28.72 -16.40 -2.64
CA ASN A 108 28.48 -15.02 -2.22
C ASN A 108 27.16 -14.90 -1.43
N HIS A 109 26.27 -15.88 -1.56
CA HIS A 109 24.96 -15.88 -0.95
C HIS A 109 24.70 -17.23 -0.28
N MET A 110 24.21 -17.19 0.95
CA MET A 110 23.76 -18.38 1.67
C MET A 110 22.27 -18.26 1.98
N ILE A 111 21.49 -19.25 1.56
CA ILE A 111 20.08 -19.41 1.92
C ILE A 111 20.01 -20.43 3.05
N ILE A 112 19.47 -20.02 4.19
CA ILE A 112 19.01 -20.91 5.25
C ILE A 112 17.52 -21.11 5.03
N ALA A 113 17.10 -22.31 4.64
CA ALA A 113 15.70 -22.62 4.42
C ALA A 113 15.13 -23.46 5.56
N ILE A 114 13.98 -23.09 6.10
CA ILE A 114 13.40 -23.75 7.27
C ILE A 114 11.88 -23.70 7.25
N ASP A 115 11.25 -24.80 7.65
CA ASP A 115 9.80 -24.89 7.87
C ASP A 115 9.42 -24.32 9.24
N GLU A 116 8.26 -23.66 9.31
CA GLU A 116 7.66 -23.14 10.55
C GLU A 116 7.60 -24.18 11.66
N ASP A 117 7.11 -25.39 11.37
CA ASP A 117 7.01 -26.48 12.34
C ASP A 117 8.36 -26.86 12.96
N ILE A 118 9.43 -26.85 12.17
CA ILE A 118 10.79 -27.17 12.64
C ILE A 118 11.31 -26.05 13.54
N PHE A 119 10.94 -24.81 13.22
CA PHE A 119 11.35 -23.63 13.97
C PHE A 119 10.63 -23.48 15.31
N GLU A 120 9.37 -23.90 15.38
CA GLU A 120 8.55 -23.81 16.59
C GLU A 120 8.67 -25.03 17.52
N ARG A 121 8.77 -26.26 16.97
CA ARG A 121 8.70 -27.50 17.78
C ARG A 121 10.04 -27.91 18.38
N ASN A 122 11.15 -27.52 17.76
CA ASN A 122 12.46 -28.02 18.16
C ASN A 122 13.01 -27.18 19.31
N ALA A 123 13.35 -27.85 20.42
CA ALA A 123 14.26 -27.26 21.39
C ALA A 123 15.59 -26.92 20.68
N PRO A 124 16.35 -25.90 21.12
CA PRO A 124 17.61 -25.45 20.48
C PRO A 124 18.62 -26.56 20.16
N ASN A 125 18.48 -27.71 20.82
CA ASN A 125 19.36 -28.87 20.71
C ASN A 125 19.02 -29.85 19.57
N GLN A 126 17.96 -29.62 18.79
CA GLN A 126 17.54 -30.52 17.69
C GLN A 126 17.86 -29.99 16.29
N ILE A 127 18.17 -28.70 16.13
CA ILE A 127 18.76 -28.21 14.89
C ILE A 127 20.21 -28.71 14.85
N PRO A 128 20.69 -29.32 13.73
CA PRO A 128 22.06 -29.79 13.64
C PRO A 128 23.04 -28.71 14.10
N ASN A 129 23.84 -29.01 15.13
CA ASN A 129 24.62 -28.06 15.92
C ASN A 129 25.67 -27.24 15.14
N GLU A 130 25.85 -27.46 13.84
CA GLU A 130 26.92 -26.82 13.07
C GLU A 130 26.41 -26.34 11.71
N ILE A 131 25.92 -25.10 11.66
CA ILE A 131 25.89 -24.38 10.38
C ILE A 131 27.33 -24.30 9.86
N PRO A 132 27.56 -24.56 8.55
CA PRO A 132 28.87 -24.41 7.94
C PRO A 132 29.52 -23.07 8.27
N GLN A 133 30.82 -23.09 8.59
CA GLN A 133 31.54 -21.86 8.85
C GLN A 133 31.54 -20.99 7.58
N LEU A 134 31.09 -19.74 7.72
CA LEU A 134 31.10 -18.76 6.65
C LEU A 134 32.51 -18.21 6.45
N TYR A 135 33.02 -18.28 5.22
CA TYR A 135 34.28 -17.65 4.82
C TYR A 135 34.01 -16.48 3.86
N GLY A 136 34.53 -15.31 4.17
CA GLY A 136 34.40 -14.10 3.35
C GLY A 136 33.09 -13.33 3.56
N ASP A 137 32.81 -12.39 2.66
CA ASP A 137 31.64 -11.50 2.71
C ASP A 137 30.40 -12.20 2.12
N VAL A 138 29.90 -13.23 2.80
CA VAL A 138 28.70 -13.96 2.39
C VAL A 138 27.44 -13.28 2.93
N LYS A 139 26.48 -12.99 2.05
CA LYS A 139 25.16 -12.49 2.45
C LYS A 139 24.25 -13.64 2.87
N VAL A 140 23.68 -13.57 4.07
CA VAL A 140 22.77 -14.59 4.61
C VAL A 140 21.31 -14.20 4.34
N TYR A 141 20.53 -15.16 3.85
CA TYR A 141 19.10 -15.06 3.55
C TYR A 141 18.36 -16.12 4.36
N LEU A 142 17.20 -15.76 4.91
CA LEU A 142 16.32 -16.70 5.58
C LEU A 142 15.12 -16.98 4.66
N ALA A 143 15.02 -18.20 4.12
CA ALA A 143 13.83 -18.68 3.43
C ALA A 143 12.93 -19.41 4.44
N TYR A 144 11.89 -18.73 4.90
CA TYR A 144 10.99 -19.23 5.95
C TYR A 144 9.69 -19.73 5.32
N HIS A 145 9.43 -21.04 5.42
CA HIS A 145 8.25 -21.67 4.87
C HIS A 145 7.17 -21.73 5.95
N TYR A 146 6.11 -20.95 5.75
CA TYR A 146 5.04 -20.84 6.72
C TYR A 146 3.76 -21.53 6.23
N THR A 147 2.94 -21.92 7.19
CA THR A 147 1.62 -22.51 6.99
C THR A 147 0.55 -21.52 7.43
N GLY A 148 -0.65 -21.66 6.87
CA GLY A 148 -1.73 -20.72 7.09
C GLY A 148 -1.50 -19.37 6.40
N ASP A 149 -2.19 -18.36 6.89
CA ASP A 149 -2.38 -17.09 6.17
C ASP A 149 -1.97 -15.85 6.97
N LYS A 150 -1.26 -16.03 8.08
CA LYS A 150 -0.72 -14.93 8.88
C LYS A 150 0.75 -15.21 9.19
N ILE A 151 1.52 -14.14 9.40
CA ILE A 151 2.95 -14.26 9.67
C ILE A 151 3.41 -13.23 10.70
N SER A 152 4.17 -13.69 11.70
CA SER A 152 4.78 -12.82 12.70
C SER A 152 6.29 -12.74 12.50
N LEU A 153 6.74 -11.68 11.85
CA LEU A 153 8.18 -11.45 11.60
C LEU A 153 8.97 -11.36 12.91
N ARG A 154 8.35 -10.86 13.98
CA ARG A 154 8.94 -10.84 15.32
C ARG A 154 9.22 -12.24 15.85
N LYS A 155 8.24 -13.15 15.81
CA LYS A 155 8.42 -14.54 16.26
C LYS A 155 9.52 -15.24 15.47
N ILE A 156 9.54 -15.03 14.15
CA ILE A 156 10.59 -15.60 13.29
C ILE A 156 11.96 -15.06 13.69
N HIS A 157 12.09 -13.76 13.95
CA HIS A 157 13.36 -13.21 14.41
C HIS A 157 13.79 -13.80 15.78
N ASP A 158 12.88 -13.86 16.75
CA ASP A 158 13.21 -14.36 18.09
C ASP A 158 13.63 -15.84 18.03
N ALA A 159 12.88 -16.67 17.32
CA ALA A 159 13.25 -18.05 17.06
C ALA A 159 14.57 -18.17 16.28
N TYR A 160 14.86 -17.27 15.34
CA TYR A 160 16.14 -17.24 14.63
C TYR A 160 17.30 -16.97 15.58
N VAL A 161 17.18 -15.97 16.45
CA VAL A 161 18.24 -15.61 17.41
C VAL A 161 18.48 -16.73 18.42
N ASP A 162 17.42 -17.41 18.86
CA ASP A 162 17.53 -18.54 19.79
C ASP A 162 18.31 -19.72 19.19
N HIS A 163 18.12 -19.98 17.89
CA HIS A 163 18.85 -21.03 17.17
C HIS A 163 20.22 -20.60 16.66
N PHE A 164 20.42 -19.30 16.39
CA PHE A 164 21.63 -18.73 15.78
C PHE A 164 22.13 -17.51 16.57
N PRO A 165 22.64 -17.71 17.80
CA PRO A 165 23.02 -16.60 18.70
C PRO A 165 24.28 -15.83 18.24
N HIS A 166 25.03 -16.36 17.28
CA HIS A 166 26.23 -15.71 16.75
C HIS A 166 25.86 -14.63 15.74
N GLY A 167 26.04 -13.36 16.10
CA GLY A 167 25.67 -12.19 15.28
C GLY A 167 26.29 -12.11 13.88
N CYS A 168 27.23 -13.00 13.52
CA CYS A 168 27.77 -13.12 12.17
C CYS A 168 26.79 -13.71 11.14
N MET A 169 25.66 -14.28 11.57
CA MET A 169 24.68 -14.88 10.66
C MET A 169 23.40 -14.06 10.47
N ARG A 170 23.36 -12.81 10.94
CA ARG A 170 22.13 -12.00 10.85
C ARG A 170 21.60 -11.95 9.41
N PRO A 171 20.37 -12.44 9.14
CA PRO A 171 19.82 -12.44 7.80
C PRO A 171 19.69 -11.01 7.30
N CYS A 172 20.26 -10.72 6.15
CA CYS A 172 20.11 -9.43 5.51
C CYS A 172 18.75 -9.30 4.81
N HIS A 173 18.07 -10.43 4.56
CA HIS A 173 16.82 -10.52 3.84
C HIS A 173 16.04 -11.77 4.29
N ILE A 174 14.77 -11.58 4.65
CA ILE A 174 13.82 -12.67 4.90
C ILE A 174 12.91 -12.88 3.69
N ILE A 175 12.77 -14.13 3.26
CA ILE A 175 11.93 -14.58 2.16
C ILE A 175 10.92 -15.55 2.75
N THR A 176 9.69 -15.10 2.93
CA THR A 176 8.63 -15.89 3.53
C THR A 176 7.86 -16.58 2.41
N ILE A 177 7.77 -17.90 2.45
CA ILE A 177 7.22 -18.72 1.35
C ILE A 177 5.98 -19.44 1.89
N ALA A 178 4.81 -19.08 1.37
CA ALA A 178 3.57 -19.74 1.75
C ALA A 178 3.52 -21.18 1.19
N ARG A 179 3.22 -22.17 2.04
CA ARG A 179 3.07 -23.58 1.62
C ARG A 179 1.66 -23.93 1.16
N ASP A 180 0.64 -23.45 1.88
CA ASP A 180 -0.75 -23.90 1.76
C ASP A 180 -1.75 -22.77 1.49
N SER A 181 -1.42 -21.52 1.86
CA SER A 181 -2.24 -20.34 1.57
C SER A 181 -1.65 -19.47 0.47
N THR A 182 -2.48 -18.95 -0.42
CA THR A 182 -2.12 -17.84 -1.31
C THR A 182 -2.54 -16.48 -0.77
N ASP A 183 -3.22 -16.47 0.37
CA ASP A 183 -3.72 -15.28 1.02
C ASP A 183 -2.82 -14.97 2.22
N LEU A 184 -2.53 -13.68 2.42
CA LEU A 184 -1.74 -13.19 3.56
C LEU A 184 -2.48 -12.06 4.27
N PHE A 185 -2.63 -12.18 5.58
CA PHE A 185 -3.36 -11.25 6.43
C PHE A 185 -2.39 -10.50 7.35
N PHE A 186 -2.57 -9.19 7.40
CA PHE A 186 -1.85 -8.28 8.29
C PHE A 186 -2.84 -7.57 9.21
N GLU A 187 -2.62 -7.69 10.50
CA GLU A 187 -3.44 -7.06 11.53
C GLU A 187 -2.63 -6.04 12.31
N ALA A 188 -3.32 -5.15 13.02
CA ALA A 188 -2.62 -4.28 13.94
C ALA A 188 -1.96 -5.12 15.05
N ASN A 189 -0.63 -5.01 15.15
CA ASN A 189 0.16 -5.62 16.21
C ASN A 189 0.23 -7.16 16.21
N ASP A 190 0.31 -7.81 15.07
CA ASP A 190 0.58 -9.25 14.97
C ASP A 190 2.11 -9.59 14.98
N GLY A 191 2.96 -8.61 15.26
CA GLY A 191 4.42 -8.72 15.16
C GLY A 191 5.00 -8.60 13.74
N ASN A 192 4.23 -8.13 12.76
CA ASN A 192 4.67 -7.79 11.40
C ASN A 192 5.34 -6.39 11.33
N MET A 193 5.63 -5.89 10.11
CA MET A 193 6.28 -4.59 9.88
C MET A 193 5.46 -3.33 10.26
N PHE A 194 4.17 -3.49 10.53
CA PHE A 194 3.25 -2.48 11.09
C PHE A 194 3.08 -2.63 12.60
N ASP A 195 3.88 -3.49 13.24
CA ASP A 195 4.02 -3.53 14.68
C ASP A 195 5.27 -2.75 15.10
N SER A 196 5.15 -1.94 16.14
CA SER A 196 6.28 -1.25 16.75
C SER A 196 7.36 -2.22 17.28
N TYR A 197 6.99 -3.45 17.65
CA TYR A 197 7.92 -4.49 18.10
C TYR A 197 8.86 -5.03 17.02
N PHE A 198 8.54 -4.75 15.76
CA PHE A 198 9.43 -4.98 14.62
C PHE A 198 10.61 -4.01 14.59
N TYR A 199 10.59 -2.96 15.41
CA TYR A 199 11.62 -1.93 15.44
C TYR A 199 12.28 -1.80 16.82
N PRO A 200 12.84 -2.88 17.42
CA PRO A 200 13.54 -2.76 18.69
C PRO A 200 14.68 -1.74 18.57
N ASP A 201 14.84 -0.89 19.58
CA ASP A 201 15.86 0.16 19.63
C ASP A 201 15.91 1.06 18.38
N ALA A 202 14.74 1.29 17.76
CA ALA A 202 14.61 2.06 16.53
C ALA A 202 15.40 1.49 15.33
N GLN A 203 15.55 0.16 15.27
CA GLN A 203 16.11 -0.56 14.13
C GLN A 203 15.15 -1.67 13.69
N HIS A 204 14.97 -1.84 12.37
CA HIS A 204 14.17 -2.94 11.85
C HIS A 204 14.82 -4.30 12.16
N LEU A 205 13.99 -5.31 12.45
CA LEU A 205 14.45 -6.70 12.58
C LEU A 205 15.06 -7.17 11.25
N PHE A 206 14.30 -6.98 10.15
CA PHE A 206 14.70 -7.30 8.79
C PHE A 206 14.59 -6.05 7.91
N LYS A 207 15.64 -5.76 7.13
CA LYS A 207 15.64 -4.62 6.20
C LYS A 207 14.91 -4.94 4.90
N ASN A 208 15.15 -6.14 4.40
CA ASN A 208 14.61 -6.63 3.14
C ASN A 208 13.64 -7.78 3.45
N ILE A 209 12.43 -7.70 2.93
CA ILE A 209 11.34 -8.65 3.18
C ILE A 209 10.75 -9.06 1.84
N THR A 210 10.55 -10.34 1.61
CA THR A 210 9.85 -10.84 0.43
C THR A 210 8.76 -11.82 0.82
N PHE A 211 7.53 -11.53 0.41
CA PHE A 211 6.39 -12.43 0.55
C PHE A 211 6.18 -13.18 -0.76
N PHE A 212 6.60 -14.44 -0.78
CA PHE A 212 6.53 -15.32 -1.94
C PHE A 212 5.28 -16.21 -1.87
N ASN A 213 4.72 -16.57 -3.03
CA ASN A 213 3.47 -17.32 -3.23
C ASN A 213 2.17 -16.64 -2.77
N ALA A 214 2.23 -15.48 -2.12
CA ALA A 214 1.05 -14.67 -1.85
C ALA A 214 0.47 -14.06 -3.14
N LYS A 215 -0.80 -14.33 -3.42
CA LYS A 215 -1.59 -13.75 -4.52
C LYS A 215 -2.52 -12.64 -4.05
N THR A 216 -3.05 -12.78 -2.84
CA THR A 216 -3.94 -11.80 -2.21
C THR A 216 -3.35 -11.36 -0.88
N MET A 217 -3.37 -10.06 -0.61
CA MET A 217 -3.06 -9.53 0.71
C MET A 217 -4.27 -8.83 1.30
N PHE A 218 -4.49 -9.06 2.59
CA PHE A 218 -5.55 -8.49 3.37
C PHE A 218 -4.95 -7.69 4.52
N PHE A 219 -5.45 -6.48 4.72
CA PHE A 219 -5.04 -5.62 5.82
C PHE A 219 -6.27 -5.27 6.63
N GLU A 220 -6.15 -5.26 7.95
CA GLU A 220 -7.18 -4.65 8.78
C GLU A 220 -7.37 -3.17 8.40
N VAL A 221 -8.63 -2.72 8.33
CA VAL A 221 -9.05 -1.39 7.83
C VAL A 221 -8.25 -0.22 8.39
N GLU A 222 -7.92 -0.28 9.68
CA GLU A 222 -7.21 0.77 10.39
C GLU A 222 -5.74 0.43 10.67
N CYS A 223 -5.22 -0.70 10.16
CA CYS A 223 -3.86 -1.18 10.42
C CYS A 223 -2.82 -0.09 10.09
N LEU A 224 -2.87 0.43 8.86
CA LEU A 224 -1.93 1.42 8.37
C LEU A 224 -2.06 2.75 9.14
N SER A 225 -3.30 3.27 9.27
CA SER A 225 -3.54 4.52 10.00
C SER A 225 -3.08 4.42 11.46
N SER A 226 -3.35 3.30 12.12
CA SER A 226 -2.92 3.06 13.51
C SER A 226 -1.39 3.05 13.61
N PHE A 227 -0.69 2.37 12.69
CA PHE A 227 0.77 2.34 12.67
C PHE A 227 1.40 3.72 12.44
N ALA A 228 0.88 4.51 11.50
CA ALA A 228 1.38 5.86 11.22
C ALA A 228 1.29 6.83 12.43
N GLN A 229 0.43 6.50 13.40
CA GLN A 229 0.28 7.24 14.66
C GLN A 229 1.26 6.78 15.75
N VAL A 230 1.91 5.63 15.61
CA VAL A 230 2.84 5.12 16.62
C VAL A 230 4.11 5.98 16.67
N ARG A 231 4.57 6.27 17.88
CA ARG A 231 5.78 7.04 18.18
C ARG A 231 6.79 6.19 18.94
N GLN A 232 8.06 6.51 18.81
CA GLN A 232 9.13 5.90 19.60
C GLN A 232 9.04 6.41 21.06
N PRO A 233 9.16 5.54 22.08
CA PRO A 233 9.41 4.09 22.06
C PRO A 233 8.13 3.26 22.33
N HIS A 234 7.29 3.04 21.31
CA HIS A 234 6.06 2.21 21.40
C HIS A 234 4.84 2.88 22.04
N LEU A 235 4.70 4.20 21.86
CA LEU A 235 3.62 4.96 22.46
C LEU A 235 2.61 5.42 21.41
N ARG A 236 1.33 5.13 21.65
CA ARG A 236 0.20 5.73 20.93
C ARG A 236 -0.28 6.97 21.66
N TYR A 237 -0.51 8.05 20.93
CA TYR A 237 -1.11 9.28 21.45
C TYR A 237 -2.63 9.18 21.39
N ASP A 238 -3.28 9.31 22.54
CA ASP A 238 -4.74 9.43 22.64
C ASP A 238 -5.10 10.72 23.42
N CYS A 239 -5.85 11.61 22.76
CA CYS A 239 -6.26 12.91 23.30
C CYS A 239 -7.77 12.98 23.61
N GLN A 240 -8.46 11.84 23.76
CA GLN A 240 -9.93 11.83 23.82
C GLN A 240 -10.57 12.43 25.08
N SER A 241 -9.85 12.79 26.14
CA SER A 241 -10.43 13.53 27.26
C SER A 241 -9.64 14.80 27.51
N GLY A 242 -10.33 15.90 27.84
CA GLY A 242 -9.71 17.18 28.22
C GLY A 242 -8.83 17.13 29.49
N GLU A 243 -8.37 15.93 29.88
CA GLU A 243 -7.61 15.65 31.08
C GLU A 243 -6.13 15.29 30.82
N GLY A 244 -5.67 15.29 29.57
CA GLY A 244 -4.25 15.12 29.22
C GLY A 244 -3.98 14.17 28.06
N ALA A 245 -2.70 14.03 27.70
CA ALA A 245 -2.26 13.02 26.74
C ALA A 245 -2.15 11.67 27.45
N TYR A 246 -2.79 10.63 26.92
CA TYR A 246 -2.57 9.26 27.35
C TYR A 246 -1.56 8.60 26.43
N PHE A 247 -0.59 7.96 27.05
CA PHE A 247 0.36 7.09 26.35
C PHE A 247 -0.03 5.66 26.65
N VAL A 248 -0.24 4.88 25.59
CA VAL A 248 -0.38 3.43 25.68
C VAL A 248 1.02 2.85 25.49
N SER A 249 1.65 2.41 26.58
CA SER A 249 2.81 1.52 26.48
C SER A 249 2.32 0.16 26.07
N LEU A 250 2.78 -0.33 24.92
CA LEU A 250 2.46 -1.67 24.43
C LEU A 250 3.35 -2.76 25.04
N ALA A 251 4.35 -2.39 25.87
CA ALA A 251 5.42 -3.25 26.38
C ALA A 251 5.01 -4.26 27.47
N ASP A 252 5.47 -5.51 27.31
CA ASP A 252 5.53 -6.50 28.39
C ASP A 252 6.60 -6.12 29.42
N GLY A 253 6.17 -5.76 30.63
CA GLY A 253 6.80 -6.10 31.92
C GLY A 253 8.25 -5.66 32.23
N LYS A 254 9.08 -5.22 31.29
CA LYS A 254 10.43 -4.73 31.59
C LYS A 254 10.37 -3.24 31.91
N ARG A 255 10.25 -2.97 33.21
CA ARG A 255 10.42 -1.65 33.82
C ARG A 255 11.69 -1.01 33.27
N TYR A 256 11.57 0.04 32.46
CA TYR A 256 12.62 1.06 32.45
C TYR A 256 12.59 1.69 33.84
N HIS A 257 13.58 1.36 34.66
CA HIS A 257 13.85 2.08 35.91
C HIS A 257 14.38 3.49 35.55
N SER A 258 13.52 4.33 35.01
CA SER A 258 13.73 5.77 35.01
C SER A 258 13.20 6.28 36.35
N SER A 259 14.10 6.42 37.31
CA SER A 259 13.85 7.05 38.61
C SER A 259 13.32 8.47 38.40
N GLY A 260 12.01 8.68 38.54
CA GLY A 260 11.44 10.04 38.45
C GLY A 260 9.93 10.19 38.30
N PHE A 261 9.12 9.12 38.35
CA PHE A 261 7.69 9.22 38.06
C PHE A 261 6.80 8.97 39.28
N GLU A 262 5.88 9.90 39.55
CA GLU A 262 4.69 9.63 40.37
C GLU A 262 3.64 8.96 39.46
N HIS A 263 3.37 7.67 39.73
CA HIS A 263 2.48 6.83 38.92
C HIS A 263 1.05 6.88 39.45
N HIS A 264 0.13 7.38 38.63
CA HIS A 264 -1.28 7.01 38.71
C HIS A 264 -1.61 6.18 37.47
N ALA A 265 -1.30 4.88 37.53
CA ALA A 265 -1.49 3.94 36.44
C ALA A 265 -2.80 3.16 36.62
N ALA A 266 -3.69 3.24 35.63
CA ALA A 266 -4.71 2.21 35.43
C ALA A 266 -4.10 1.16 34.50
N ARG A 267 -3.95 -0.07 35.01
CA ARG A 267 -3.43 -1.22 34.24
C ARG A 267 -4.61 -2.00 33.71
N ASN A 268 -4.78 -1.98 32.39
CA ASN A 268 -5.70 -2.88 31.72
C ASN A 268 -4.86 -3.93 30.99
N GLU A 269 -5.06 -5.19 31.34
CA GLU A 269 -4.48 -6.30 30.59
C GLU A 269 -5.45 -6.66 29.47
N TYR A 270 -4.92 -6.73 28.26
CA TYR A 270 -5.66 -7.20 27.10
C TYR A 270 -4.98 -8.46 26.59
N GLU A 271 -5.76 -9.51 26.39
CA GLU A 271 -5.34 -10.70 25.67
C GLU A 271 -5.47 -10.39 24.17
N CYS A 272 -4.37 -10.49 23.43
CA CYS A 272 -4.43 -10.42 21.98
C CYS A 272 -4.80 -11.82 21.48
N ASP A 273 -6.07 -11.99 21.17
CA ASP A 273 -6.63 -13.26 20.74
C ASP A 273 -5.89 -13.78 19.49
N GLU A 274 -5.63 -15.09 19.46
CA GLU A 274 -4.93 -15.90 18.43
C GLU A 274 -3.41 -16.12 18.56
N TYR A 275 -2.63 -15.27 19.25
CA TYR A 275 -1.16 -15.49 19.36
C TYR A 275 -0.61 -15.74 20.76
N GLY A 276 -1.46 -15.78 21.78
CA GLY A 276 -1.06 -16.07 23.17
C GLY A 276 -0.17 -15.00 23.82
N MET A 277 0.01 -13.84 23.17
CA MET A 277 0.79 -12.74 23.71
C MET A 277 -0.11 -11.88 24.61
N LYS A 278 0.09 -11.99 25.93
CA LYS A 278 -0.57 -11.10 26.91
C LYS A 278 0.06 -9.72 26.83
N ARG A 279 -0.75 -8.66 26.87
CA ARG A 279 -0.25 -7.29 26.85
C ARG A 279 -0.79 -6.50 28.01
N SER A 280 0.10 -5.85 28.74
CA SER A 280 -0.28 -4.84 29.73
C SER A 280 -0.27 -3.46 29.09
N VAL A 281 -1.43 -2.82 28.99
CA VAL A 281 -1.51 -1.40 28.64
C VAL A 281 -1.43 -0.59 29.92
N GLU A 282 -0.33 0.14 30.11
CA GLU A 282 -0.23 1.17 31.14
C GLU A 282 -0.69 2.50 30.54
N LYS A 283 -1.75 3.09 31.11
CA LYS A 283 -2.13 4.49 30.83
C LYS A 283 -1.49 5.38 31.88
N THR A 284 -0.52 6.20 31.47
CA THR A 284 0.15 7.14 32.39
C THR A 284 -0.25 8.58 32.07
N LYS A 285 -0.71 9.34 33.08
CA LYS A 285 -0.94 10.79 33.00
C LYS A 285 0.29 11.50 33.56
N THR A 286 1.10 12.14 32.70
CA THR A 286 2.35 12.79 33.14
C THR A 286 2.57 14.12 32.44
N ALA A 287 3.14 15.10 33.16
CA ALA A 287 3.65 16.33 32.57
C ALA A 287 4.86 16.03 31.67
N MET A 288 4.77 16.35 30.37
CA MET A 288 5.81 16.00 29.39
C MET A 288 7.11 16.79 29.57
N SER A 289 8.20 16.11 29.92
CA SER A 289 9.56 16.68 29.90
C SER A 289 10.01 17.04 28.47
N SER A 290 11.04 17.88 28.35
CA SER A 290 11.60 18.31 27.05
C SER A 290 12.36 17.18 26.33
N GLU A 291 13.00 16.28 27.06
CA GLU A 291 13.67 15.09 26.51
C GLU A 291 12.66 14.05 26.04
N TYR A 292 11.58 13.84 26.80
CA TYR A 292 10.48 12.98 26.39
C TYR A 292 9.82 13.50 25.11
N ARG A 293 9.64 14.82 24.98
CA ARG A 293 9.20 15.46 23.72
C ARG A 293 10.09 15.12 22.51
N LYS A 294 11.40 15.03 22.70
CA LYS A 294 12.35 14.72 21.62
C LYS A 294 12.28 13.25 21.21
N LEU A 295 12.16 12.34 22.17
CA LEU A 295 12.00 10.89 21.91
C LEU A 295 10.64 10.59 21.27
N MET A 296 9.56 11.14 21.83
CA MET A 296 8.19 11.09 21.29
C MET A 296 8.03 11.77 19.94
N GLY A 297 8.99 12.61 19.56
CA GLY A 297 8.98 13.32 18.30
C GLY A 297 9.27 12.44 17.09
N LYS A 298 9.77 11.21 17.27
CA LYS A 298 10.15 10.33 16.15
C LYS A 298 9.10 9.25 15.88
N SER A 299 8.61 9.20 14.65
CA SER A 299 7.69 8.14 14.21
C SER A 299 8.45 6.89 13.74
N TYR A 300 7.87 5.70 13.96
CA TYR A 300 8.32 4.47 13.32
C TYR A 300 8.12 4.49 11.80
N LEU A 301 7.29 5.40 11.28
CA LEU A 301 7.03 5.52 9.86
C LEU A 301 8.31 5.77 9.05
N LYS A 302 9.26 6.56 9.56
CA LYS A 302 10.54 6.80 8.87
C LYS A 302 11.35 5.52 8.72
N LEU A 303 11.38 4.69 9.76
CA LEU A 303 12.07 3.40 9.71
C LEU A 303 11.37 2.42 8.78
N TYR A 304 10.04 2.47 8.71
CA TYR A 304 9.27 1.69 7.75
C TYR A 304 9.61 2.09 6.30
N LEU A 305 9.73 3.40 6.02
CA LEU A 305 10.04 3.89 4.68
C LEU A 305 11.45 3.48 4.19
N ASP A 306 12.33 3.05 5.09
CA ASP A 306 13.66 2.51 4.78
C ASP A 306 13.64 0.99 4.46
N LEU A 307 12.49 0.32 4.58
CA LEU A 307 12.33 -1.10 4.27
C LEU A 307 12.24 -1.34 2.77
N SER A 308 12.79 -2.47 2.33
CA SER A 308 12.60 -3.00 0.98
C SER A 308 11.64 -4.18 1.04
N ILE A 309 10.41 -3.98 0.60
CA ILE A 309 9.36 -5.01 0.63
C ILE A 309 9.03 -5.43 -0.80
N SER A 310 8.99 -6.74 -1.06
CA SER A 310 8.72 -7.31 -2.37
C SER A 310 7.65 -8.39 -2.30
N CYS A 311 6.62 -8.29 -3.13
CA CYS A 311 5.57 -9.30 -3.23
C CYS A 311 5.29 -9.58 -4.72
N PRO A 312 6.14 -10.39 -5.38
CA PRO A 312 6.16 -10.48 -6.84
C PRO A 312 4.87 -11.06 -7.44
N GLN A 313 4.13 -11.88 -6.70
CA GLN A 313 2.94 -12.59 -7.18
C GLN A 313 1.61 -11.97 -6.71
N VAL A 314 1.65 -10.92 -5.87
CA VAL A 314 0.44 -10.29 -5.35
C VAL A 314 -0.29 -9.56 -6.47
N LYS A 315 -1.53 -9.96 -6.70
CA LYS A 315 -2.45 -9.37 -7.69
C LYS A 315 -3.49 -8.48 -7.08
N VAL A 316 -3.84 -8.73 -5.81
CA VAL A 316 -4.96 -8.10 -5.14
C VAL A 316 -4.58 -7.71 -3.73
N ILE A 317 -4.85 -6.46 -3.37
CA ILE A 317 -4.76 -5.96 -2.00
C ILE A 317 -6.15 -5.52 -1.56
N LYS A 318 -6.61 -6.03 -0.41
CA LYS A 318 -7.93 -5.73 0.18
C LYS A 318 -7.79 -5.24 1.61
N PHE A 319 -8.81 -4.52 2.06
CA PHE A 319 -8.92 -4.05 3.44
C PHE A 319 -10.18 -4.63 4.07
N GLY A 320 -10.09 -5.12 5.31
CA GLY A 320 -11.20 -5.79 5.97
C GLY A 320 -10.74 -6.89 6.93
N LYS A 321 -11.71 -7.55 7.57
CA LYS A 321 -11.46 -8.74 8.41
C LYS A 321 -11.62 -10.01 7.58
N LYS A 322 -10.80 -11.02 7.88
CA LYS A 322 -10.89 -12.36 7.30
C LYS A 322 -12.33 -12.90 7.37
N GLY A 323 -12.83 -13.40 6.24
CA GLY A 323 -14.16 -14.02 6.15
C GLY A 323 -15.35 -13.06 6.10
N ARG A 324 -15.15 -11.73 6.10
CA ARG A 324 -16.22 -10.77 5.82
C ARG A 324 -16.22 -10.40 4.35
N SER A 325 -17.39 -10.45 3.72
CA SER A 325 -17.55 -10.13 2.29
C SER A 325 -17.61 -8.63 1.99
N ASN A 326 -17.53 -7.77 3.02
CA ASN A 326 -17.48 -6.35 2.81
C ASN A 326 -16.05 -5.99 2.41
N ASP A 327 -15.85 -5.65 1.15
CA ASP A 327 -14.65 -4.98 0.68
C ASP A 327 -14.60 -3.60 1.35
N ASP A 328 -14.06 -3.54 2.56
CA ASP A 328 -13.79 -2.29 3.26
C ASP A 328 -12.60 -1.58 2.57
N LEU A 329 -12.42 -0.29 2.88
CA LEU A 329 -11.36 0.55 2.32
C LEU A 329 -10.32 0.87 3.38
N ASN A 330 -9.07 1.08 2.98
CA ASN A 330 -8.02 1.55 3.87
C ASN A 330 -8.39 2.93 4.45
N THR A 331 -8.43 3.05 5.77
CA THR A 331 -8.67 4.37 6.37
C THR A 331 -7.41 5.22 6.27
N ILE A 332 -7.54 6.44 5.70
CA ILE A 332 -6.53 7.50 5.78
C ILE A 332 -7.04 8.56 6.77
N ASP A 333 -6.49 8.56 7.99
CA ASP A 333 -6.88 9.49 9.05
C ASP A 333 -6.24 10.88 8.89
N ILE A 334 -6.78 11.66 7.96
CA ILE A 334 -6.37 13.04 7.69
C ILE A 334 -6.62 13.94 8.90
N TYR A 335 -7.73 13.72 9.61
CA TYR A 335 -8.05 14.47 10.82
C TYR A 335 -6.90 14.38 11.82
N HIS A 336 -6.51 13.16 12.21
CA HIS A 336 -5.44 12.95 13.17
C HIS A 336 -4.11 13.50 12.67
N TYR A 337 -3.75 13.26 11.40
CA TYR A 337 -2.51 13.78 10.83
C TYR A 337 -2.41 15.31 10.93
N LEU A 338 -3.50 16.03 10.65
CA LEU A 338 -3.51 17.50 10.63
C LEU A 338 -3.66 18.13 12.02
N THR A 339 -4.28 17.45 12.98
CA THR A 339 -4.43 17.97 14.35
C THR A 339 -3.22 17.72 15.23
N ASN A 340 -2.35 16.79 14.86
CA ASN A 340 -1.20 16.38 15.68
C ASN A 340 0.14 16.75 15.02
N PRO A 341 1.19 16.97 15.82
CA PRO A 341 2.54 17.10 15.29
C PRO A 341 2.99 15.78 14.63
N SER A 342 3.62 15.90 13.46
CA SER A 342 4.22 14.79 12.72
C SER A 342 5.65 15.18 12.33
N ASP A 343 6.58 14.23 12.41
CA ASP A 343 7.94 14.40 11.92
C ASP A 343 8.11 13.99 10.45
N TYR A 344 7.01 13.57 9.81
CA TYR A 344 6.89 13.22 8.40
C TYR A 344 5.93 14.16 7.67
N THR A 345 6.20 14.31 6.37
CA THR A 345 5.44 15.10 5.40
C THR A 345 4.15 14.40 4.99
N LEU A 346 3.22 15.16 4.40
CA LEU A 346 1.98 14.60 3.85
C LEU A 346 2.26 13.63 2.70
N GLN A 347 3.31 13.89 1.92
CA GLN A 347 3.73 13.01 0.84
C GLN A 347 4.20 11.66 1.36
N GLU A 348 5.03 11.63 2.42
CA GLU A 348 5.46 10.39 3.07
C GLU A 348 4.27 9.62 3.64
N PHE A 349 3.31 10.33 4.24
CA PHE A 349 2.07 9.73 4.75
C PHE A 349 1.25 9.06 3.64
N PHE A 350 1.07 9.73 2.49
CA PHE A 350 0.39 9.13 1.34
C PHE A 350 1.17 8.01 0.66
N ASN A 351 2.51 8.13 0.58
CA ASN A 351 3.36 7.07 0.04
C ASN A 351 3.27 5.79 0.88
N PHE A 352 3.12 5.93 2.20
CA PHE A 352 2.89 4.82 3.10
C PHE A 352 1.54 4.13 2.86
N HIS A 353 0.43 4.89 2.86
CA HIS A 353 -0.90 4.34 2.63
C HIS A 353 -1.07 3.72 1.24
N SER A 354 -0.34 4.23 0.24
CA SER A 354 -0.33 3.69 -1.12
C SER A 354 0.60 2.51 -1.34
N MET A 355 1.37 2.09 -0.31
CA MET A 355 2.39 1.03 -0.44
C MET A 355 3.38 1.28 -1.59
N ARG A 356 3.66 2.53 -1.93
CA ARG A 356 4.48 2.89 -3.10
C ARG A 356 5.93 2.38 -3.01
N GLY A 357 6.44 2.21 -1.79
CA GLY A 357 7.77 1.64 -1.55
C GLY A 357 7.87 0.14 -1.83
N TRP A 358 6.76 -0.54 -2.13
CA TRP A 358 6.74 -1.98 -2.31
C TRP A 358 6.94 -2.36 -3.77
N HIS A 359 7.69 -3.44 -4.00
CA HIS A 359 7.80 -4.05 -5.31
C HIS A 359 6.62 -5.01 -5.55
N LEU A 360 5.62 -4.53 -6.30
CA LEU A 360 4.36 -5.22 -6.59
C LEU A 360 4.13 -5.36 -8.11
N PRO A 361 4.99 -6.07 -8.85
CA PRO A 361 4.95 -6.10 -10.32
C PRO A 361 3.68 -6.74 -10.92
N SER A 362 2.96 -7.56 -10.13
CA SER A 362 1.75 -8.28 -10.57
C SER A 362 0.44 -7.64 -10.09
N ILE A 363 0.49 -6.49 -9.41
CA ILE A 363 -0.71 -5.88 -8.82
C ILE A 363 -1.69 -5.46 -9.92
N GLU A 364 -2.94 -5.87 -9.78
CA GLU A 364 -4.04 -5.52 -10.68
C GLU A 364 -5.11 -4.73 -9.93
N HIS A 365 -5.43 -5.13 -8.70
CA HIS A 365 -6.51 -4.54 -7.90
C HIS A 365 -6.02 -4.07 -6.54
N PHE A 366 -6.30 -2.81 -6.21
CA PHE A 366 -6.06 -2.23 -4.89
C PHE A 366 -7.39 -1.74 -4.32
N GLY A 367 -7.82 -2.32 -3.20
CA GLY A 367 -9.16 -2.14 -2.64
C GLY A 367 -9.60 -0.69 -2.50
N GLY A 368 -8.66 0.18 -2.09
CA GLY A 368 -8.86 1.62 -2.12
C GLY A 368 -8.72 2.29 -0.77
N HIS A 369 -9.16 3.55 -0.70
CA HIS A 369 -9.04 4.40 0.49
C HIS A 369 -10.36 5.02 0.90
N ASN A 370 -10.52 5.21 2.20
CA ASN A 370 -11.54 6.05 2.79
C ASN A 370 -10.86 7.19 3.57
N PHE A 371 -11.06 8.43 3.13
CA PHE A 371 -10.52 9.58 3.84
C PHE A 371 -11.36 9.93 5.08
N LEU A 372 -10.74 9.91 6.25
CA LEU A 372 -11.39 10.29 7.50
C LEU A 372 -11.07 11.76 7.83
N TRP A 373 -12.09 12.62 7.65
CA TRP A 373 -11.99 14.08 7.84
C TRP A 373 -12.49 14.58 9.21
N HIS A 374 -13.07 13.71 10.02
CA HIS A 374 -13.61 14.04 11.33
C HIS A 374 -13.52 12.82 12.26
N THR A 375 -13.64 13.04 13.57
CA THR A 375 -13.86 11.92 14.50
C THR A 375 -15.26 11.33 14.28
N ASN A 376 -15.45 10.03 14.53
CA ASN A 376 -16.78 9.38 14.46
C ASN A 376 -17.72 9.81 15.61
N THR A 377 -17.35 10.84 16.35
CA THR A 377 -18.09 11.39 17.50
C THR A 377 -18.68 12.75 17.13
N GLY A 378 -19.96 12.92 17.46
CA GLY A 378 -20.72 14.15 17.21
C GLY A 378 -21.81 13.99 16.13
N ASP A 379 -22.73 14.94 16.11
CA ASP A 379 -23.77 15.02 15.07
C ASP A 379 -23.18 15.42 13.69
N ASN A 380 -23.99 15.39 12.65
CA ASN A 380 -23.55 15.73 11.28
C ASN A 380 -23.02 17.17 11.20
N ALA A 381 -23.57 18.09 12.01
CA ALA A 381 -23.15 19.49 12.02
C ALA A 381 -21.76 19.68 12.64
N GLU A 382 -21.45 18.96 13.71
CA GLU A 382 -20.12 18.95 14.32
C GLU A 382 -19.10 18.30 13.39
N ARG A 383 -19.45 17.14 12.79
CA ARG A 383 -18.59 16.44 11.82
C ARG A 383 -18.27 17.33 10.61
N TYR A 384 -19.26 18.02 10.06
CA TYR A 384 -19.07 19.01 9.01
C TYR A 384 -18.15 20.17 9.44
N ARG A 385 -18.38 20.75 10.62
CA ARG A 385 -17.56 21.85 11.15
C ARG A 385 -16.09 21.42 11.29
N LYS A 386 -15.84 20.22 11.81
CA LYS A 386 -14.50 19.63 11.92
C LYS A 386 -13.85 19.46 10.56
N ALA A 387 -14.51 18.78 9.62
CA ALA A 387 -14.00 18.59 8.26
C ALA A 387 -13.67 19.92 7.57
N LYS A 388 -14.58 20.90 7.64
CA LYS A 388 -14.36 22.25 7.09
C LYS A 388 -13.14 22.94 7.69
N SER A 389 -12.94 22.82 9.01
CA SER A 389 -11.80 23.45 9.69
C SER A 389 -10.42 22.84 9.33
N LEU A 390 -10.40 21.65 8.74
CA LEU A 390 -9.16 20.98 8.34
C LEU A 390 -8.59 21.49 7.02
N ILE A 391 -9.43 22.01 6.12
CA ILE A 391 -8.99 22.39 4.77
C ILE A 391 -7.88 23.45 4.78
N PRO A 392 -8.00 24.56 5.56
CA PRO A 392 -6.91 25.53 5.66
C PRO A 392 -5.64 24.90 6.25
N LYS A 393 -5.77 24.00 7.23
CA LYS A 393 -4.62 23.30 7.84
C LYS A 393 -3.91 22.40 6.83
N LEU A 394 -4.67 21.66 6.02
CA LEU A 394 -4.14 20.82 4.95
C LEU A 394 -3.32 21.66 3.98
N ARG A 395 -3.88 22.78 3.51
CA ARG A 395 -3.19 23.68 2.59
C ARG A 395 -1.90 24.25 3.17
N THR A 396 -1.92 24.70 4.43
CA THR A 396 -0.72 25.18 5.12
C THR A 396 0.34 24.07 5.22
N ARG A 397 -0.06 22.82 5.51
CA ARG A 397 0.86 21.68 5.53
C ARG A 397 1.45 21.37 4.16
N ILE A 398 0.64 21.45 3.10
CA ILE A 398 1.09 21.28 1.71
C ILE A 398 2.11 22.36 1.35
N GLN A 399 1.79 23.64 1.59
CA GLN A 399 2.69 24.77 1.34
C GLN A 399 4.02 24.62 2.08
N ASN A 400 3.98 24.26 3.36
CA ASN A 400 5.18 24.09 4.18
C ASN A 400 6.03 22.87 3.77
N GLY A 401 5.40 21.84 3.20
CA GLY A 401 6.07 20.62 2.76
C GLY A 401 6.48 20.60 1.28
N SER A 402 5.99 21.54 0.48
CA SER A 402 6.28 21.64 -0.95
C SER A 402 7.58 22.44 -1.17
N PRO A 403 8.62 21.86 -1.80
CA PRO A 403 9.84 22.59 -2.15
C PRO A 403 9.56 23.82 -3.03
N ASP A 404 8.52 23.72 -3.87
CA ASP A 404 8.15 24.72 -4.87
C ASP A 404 7.01 25.65 -4.39
N GLY A 405 6.57 25.51 -3.13
CA GLY A 405 5.51 26.33 -2.54
C GLY A 405 4.11 26.11 -3.15
N LEU A 406 3.88 24.95 -3.79
CA LEU A 406 2.60 24.63 -4.41
C LEU A 406 1.47 24.61 -3.36
N LEU A 407 0.27 25.02 -3.79
CA LEU A 407 -0.95 25.00 -2.97
C LEU A 407 -1.68 23.65 -2.99
N HIS A 408 -1.15 22.70 -3.76
CA HIS A 408 -1.70 21.37 -3.99
C HIS A 408 -0.62 20.31 -3.78
N ILE A 409 -1.04 19.10 -3.40
CA ILE A 409 -0.14 17.94 -3.35
C ILE A 409 -0.33 17.04 -4.56
N ASN A 410 0.75 16.64 -5.21
CA ASN A 410 0.75 15.62 -6.24
C ASN A 410 0.81 14.24 -5.58
N ALA A 411 -0.36 13.71 -5.23
CA ALA A 411 -0.47 12.45 -4.51
C ALA A 411 -0.53 11.25 -5.46
N GLN A 412 0.19 10.21 -5.08
CA GLN A 412 -0.02 8.86 -5.60
C GLN A 412 -0.60 8.03 -4.47
N LEU A 413 -1.89 7.78 -4.52
CA LEU A 413 -2.60 7.06 -3.46
C LEU A 413 -2.63 5.55 -3.69
N VAL A 414 -2.09 5.03 -4.78
CA VAL A 414 -2.28 3.63 -5.18
C VAL A 414 -0.91 3.07 -5.57
N PRO A 415 -0.61 1.78 -5.33
CA PRO A 415 0.64 1.18 -5.80
C PRO A 415 0.83 1.34 -7.30
N ASP A 416 2.09 1.51 -7.73
CA ASP A 416 2.44 1.51 -9.15
C ASP A 416 2.03 0.18 -9.79
N GLY A 417 1.32 0.26 -10.92
CA GLY A 417 0.83 -0.91 -11.66
C GLY A 417 -0.65 -1.24 -11.41
N ALA A 418 -1.24 -0.78 -10.30
CA ALA A 418 -2.63 -1.07 -10.00
C ALA A 418 -3.58 -0.47 -11.05
N VAL A 419 -4.55 -1.28 -11.46
CA VAL A 419 -5.44 -0.98 -12.58
C VAL A 419 -6.83 -0.55 -12.09
N HIS A 420 -7.24 -1.06 -10.93
CA HIS A 420 -8.57 -0.82 -10.34
C HIS A 420 -8.44 -0.35 -8.90
N THR A 421 -9.22 0.68 -8.53
CA THR A 421 -9.32 1.15 -7.14
C THR A 421 -10.60 1.91 -6.82
N THR A 422 -10.82 2.12 -5.51
CA THR A 422 -11.91 2.94 -4.96
C THR A 422 -11.33 4.05 -4.10
N VAL A 423 -11.91 5.24 -4.15
CA VAL A 423 -11.59 6.34 -3.24
C VAL A 423 -12.90 6.91 -2.70
N SER A 424 -13.10 6.79 -1.40
CA SER A 424 -14.24 7.31 -0.68
C SER A 424 -13.91 8.54 0.14
N ASN A 425 -14.94 9.35 0.37
CA ASN A 425 -14.87 10.65 1.03
C ASN A 425 -13.90 11.61 0.34
N TRP A 426 -13.90 11.59 -1.00
CA TRP A 426 -13.20 12.59 -1.79
C TRP A 426 -13.91 13.95 -1.67
N ILE A 427 -13.16 15.01 -1.39
CA ILE A 427 -13.75 16.34 -1.22
C ILE A 427 -13.91 17.01 -2.58
N PRO A 428 -15.15 17.22 -3.08
CA PRO A 428 -15.35 18.11 -4.21
C PRO A 428 -15.05 19.56 -3.77
N LEU A 429 -14.53 20.38 -4.68
CA LEU A 429 -14.35 21.80 -4.39
C LEU A 429 -15.73 22.45 -4.28
N ASP A 430 -16.14 22.68 -3.04
CA ASP A 430 -17.34 23.44 -2.71
C ASP A 430 -16.95 24.90 -2.46
N VAL A 431 -17.60 25.81 -3.17
CA VAL A 431 -17.48 27.26 -2.96
C VAL A 431 -17.78 27.63 -1.49
N ALA A 432 -18.52 26.79 -0.76
CA ALA A 432 -18.83 26.97 0.66
C ALA A 432 -17.70 26.59 1.64
N PHE A 433 -16.67 25.84 1.23
CA PHE A 433 -15.55 25.50 2.13
C PHE A 433 -14.65 26.70 2.40
N ASP A 434 -14.45 27.58 1.43
CA ASP A 434 -13.75 28.86 1.60
C ASP A 434 -13.88 29.74 0.34
N HIS A 435 -14.18 31.04 0.49
CA HIS A 435 -14.09 32.01 -0.60
C HIS A 435 -12.63 32.26 -1.04
N GLU A 436 -11.64 31.87 -0.24
CA GLU A 436 -10.23 31.92 -0.63
C GLU A 436 -9.78 30.67 -1.40
N ILE A 437 -10.45 29.52 -1.24
CA ILE A 437 -10.19 28.32 -2.05
C ILE A 437 -10.52 28.59 -3.51
N SER A 438 -11.65 29.25 -3.80
CA SER A 438 -11.99 29.62 -5.19
C SER A 438 -11.01 30.63 -5.80
N LYS A 439 -10.28 31.40 -4.99
CA LYS A 439 -9.21 32.31 -5.46
C LYS A 439 -7.89 31.59 -5.76
N SER A 440 -7.62 30.47 -5.10
CA SER A 440 -6.35 29.74 -5.23
C SER A 440 -6.18 29.02 -6.57
N GLY A 441 -7.27 28.78 -7.30
CA GLY A 441 -7.25 28.25 -8.66
C GLY A 441 -6.67 26.84 -8.83
N SER A 442 -6.39 26.10 -7.75
CA SER A 442 -5.82 24.75 -7.80
C SER A 442 -6.48 23.78 -6.79
N PRO A 443 -6.57 22.49 -7.12
CA PRO A 443 -7.11 21.46 -6.22
C PRO A 443 -6.26 21.26 -4.97
N LEU A 444 -6.81 20.65 -3.91
CA LEU A 444 -6.02 20.31 -2.72
C LEU A 444 -5.12 19.09 -2.97
N ILE A 445 -5.68 18.07 -3.61
CA ILE A 445 -5.01 16.79 -3.90
C ILE A 445 -5.13 16.52 -5.39
N CYS A 446 -3.99 16.42 -6.06
CA CYS A 446 -3.87 15.94 -7.44
C CYS A 446 -3.54 14.45 -7.41
N LEU A 447 -4.54 13.58 -7.62
CA LEU A 447 -4.34 12.14 -7.77
C LEU A 447 -3.72 11.84 -9.12
N ARG A 448 -2.45 11.43 -9.14
CA ARG A 448 -1.72 11.04 -10.35
C ARG A 448 -1.53 9.53 -10.41
N GLN A 449 -2.26 8.85 -11.29
CA GLN A 449 -2.10 7.40 -11.47
C GLN A 449 -2.13 7.01 -12.95
N PRO A 450 -0.96 6.82 -13.59
CA PRO A 450 -0.89 6.57 -15.03
C PRO A 450 -1.37 5.17 -15.41
N CYS A 451 -1.33 4.18 -14.51
CA CYS A 451 -1.73 2.80 -14.81
C CYS A 451 -3.22 2.52 -14.56
N LEU A 452 -3.92 3.42 -13.87
CA LEU A 452 -5.28 3.20 -13.41
C LEU A 452 -6.25 3.24 -14.60
N LYS A 453 -7.04 2.17 -14.76
CA LYS A 453 -8.08 2.06 -15.79
C LYS A 453 -9.50 2.17 -15.24
N SER A 454 -9.71 1.90 -13.95
CA SER A 454 -11.01 2.04 -13.33
C SER A 454 -10.90 2.69 -11.96
N LEU A 455 -11.74 3.69 -11.74
CA LEU A 455 -11.86 4.39 -10.47
C LEU A 455 -13.33 4.46 -10.05
N LYS A 456 -13.62 4.00 -8.83
CA LYS A 456 -14.86 4.36 -8.13
C LYS A 456 -14.55 5.51 -7.17
N LEU A 457 -15.22 6.63 -7.34
CA LEU A 457 -15.01 7.86 -6.58
C LEU A 457 -16.28 8.21 -5.82
N GLU A 458 -16.27 8.04 -4.50
CA GLU A 458 -17.36 8.47 -3.62
C GLU A 458 -17.06 9.86 -3.08
N LEU A 459 -17.90 10.82 -3.48
CA LEU A 459 -17.77 12.24 -3.16
C LEU A 459 -18.43 12.54 -1.81
N MET A 460 -17.70 13.23 -0.94
CA MET A 460 -18.20 13.73 0.33
C MET A 460 -19.05 14.99 0.09
N VAL A 461 -20.36 14.88 0.25
CA VAL A 461 -21.30 16.00 0.05
C VAL A 461 -21.57 16.69 1.38
N THR A 462 -21.37 18.01 1.40
CA THR A 462 -21.45 18.78 2.65
C THR A 462 -22.46 19.92 2.63
N LYS A 463 -23.08 20.17 1.48
CA LYS A 463 -24.12 21.19 1.34
C LYS A 463 -25.46 20.56 0.99
N PRO A 464 -26.58 21.24 1.31
CA PRO A 464 -27.89 20.73 0.98
C PRO A 464 -28.12 20.66 -0.53
N GLU A 465 -27.63 21.60 -1.35
CA GLU A 465 -27.80 21.57 -2.81
C GLU A 465 -26.76 22.47 -3.52
N GLY A 466 -26.62 22.37 -4.84
CA GLY A 466 -25.80 23.27 -5.66
C GLY A 466 -24.65 22.59 -6.40
N CYS A 467 -23.59 23.32 -6.74
CA CYS A 467 -22.54 22.82 -7.63
C CYS A 467 -21.42 22.03 -6.92
N LEU A 468 -21.13 20.81 -7.35
CA LEU A 468 -20.00 19.99 -6.90
C LEU A 468 -18.94 19.94 -8.01
N VAL A 469 -17.76 20.49 -7.75
CA VAL A 469 -16.66 20.48 -8.73
C VAL A 469 -15.71 19.33 -8.43
N ILE A 470 -15.53 18.42 -9.40
CA ILE A 470 -14.55 17.34 -9.37
C ILE A 470 -13.28 17.83 -10.05
N GLU A 471 -12.17 17.77 -9.34
CA GLU A 471 -10.88 18.29 -9.79
C GLU A 471 -9.71 17.47 -9.23
N GLY A 472 -8.53 17.61 -9.85
CA GLY A 472 -7.31 16.97 -9.41
C GLY A 472 -7.18 15.51 -9.82
N LEU A 473 -7.97 15.01 -10.77
CA LEU A 473 -7.88 13.64 -11.26
C LEU A 473 -6.98 13.57 -12.50
N TYR A 474 -5.71 13.22 -12.33
CA TYR A 474 -4.74 13.04 -13.41
C TYR A 474 -4.57 11.56 -13.74
N LEU A 475 -5.50 11.03 -14.51
CA LEU A 475 -5.69 9.61 -14.79
C LEU A 475 -5.79 9.39 -16.32
N PRO A 476 -4.69 9.61 -17.06
CA PRO A 476 -4.71 9.66 -18.53
C PRO A 476 -5.17 8.37 -19.19
N ARG A 477 -5.07 7.22 -18.51
CA ARG A 477 -5.46 5.90 -19.03
C ARG A 477 -6.76 5.36 -18.40
N LEU A 478 -7.50 6.20 -17.68
CA LEU A 478 -8.74 5.79 -17.06
C LEU A 478 -9.75 5.43 -18.15
N GLU A 479 -10.27 4.22 -18.14
CA GLU A 479 -11.29 3.74 -19.09
C GLU A 479 -12.70 3.83 -18.50
N ARG A 480 -12.83 3.77 -17.16
CA ARG A 480 -14.09 3.80 -16.41
C ARG A 480 -14.00 4.67 -15.16
N LEU A 481 -14.94 5.59 -15.02
CA LEU A 481 -15.18 6.38 -13.81
C LEU A 481 -16.59 6.10 -13.29
N GLU A 482 -16.69 5.59 -12.08
CA GLU A 482 -17.96 5.47 -11.34
C GLU A 482 -17.97 6.50 -10.22
N THR A 483 -19.02 7.30 -10.11
CA THR A 483 -19.19 8.25 -9.01
C THR A 483 -20.33 7.84 -8.09
N CYS A 484 -20.09 7.93 -6.79
CA CYS A 484 -21.09 7.80 -5.73
C CYS A 484 -21.09 9.07 -4.86
N TYR A 485 -22.14 9.26 -4.06
CA TYR A 485 -22.29 10.45 -3.23
C TYR A 485 -22.60 10.04 -1.80
N ASP A 486 -21.75 10.49 -0.88
CA ASP A 486 -21.96 10.36 0.55
C ASP A 486 -22.59 11.65 1.09
N THR A 487 -23.83 11.55 1.57
CA THR A 487 -24.59 12.67 2.14
C THR A 487 -24.59 12.68 3.67
N ASP A 488 -23.75 11.88 4.31
CA ASP A 488 -23.70 11.75 5.78
C ASP A 488 -23.42 13.09 6.48
N LEU A 489 -22.76 14.03 5.80
CA LEU A 489 -22.45 15.37 6.34
C LEU A 489 -23.46 16.45 5.93
N VAL A 490 -24.48 16.13 5.14
CA VAL A 490 -25.49 17.10 4.72
C VAL A 490 -26.48 17.38 5.85
N GLN A 491 -26.67 18.66 6.19
CA GLN A 491 -27.76 19.08 7.08
C GLN A 491 -29.08 18.98 6.28
N SER A 492 -30.00 18.12 6.71
CA SER A 492 -31.22 17.75 5.99
C SER A 492 -32.28 18.87 5.94
N THR A 493 -32.00 19.96 5.23
CA THR A 493 -32.88 21.14 5.17
C THR A 493 -33.59 21.30 3.83
N ALA A 494 -33.03 20.80 2.73
CA ALA A 494 -33.65 20.89 1.41
C ALA A 494 -34.61 19.74 1.14
N ARG A 495 -35.83 20.08 0.69
CA ARG A 495 -36.78 19.11 0.13
C ARG A 495 -36.42 18.92 -1.34
N ASN A 496 -35.88 17.76 -1.69
CA ASN A 496 -35.41 17.38 -3.04
C ASN A 496 -34.18 18.17 -3.55
N PRO A 497 -33.04 18.05 -2.86
CA PRO A 497 -31.81 18.72 -3.26
C PRO A 497 -31.33 18.36 -4.67
N ILE A 498 -30.86 19.37 -5.41
CA ILE A 498 -30.27 19.19 -6.74
C ILE A 498 -28.78 19.51 -6.66
N TYR A 499 -27.94 18.57 -7.10
CA TYR A 499 -26.50 18.74 -7.17
C TYR A 499 -26.03 18.80 -8.61
N ASN A 500 -25.42 19.92 -9.00
CA ASN A 500 -24.84 20.10 -10.32
C ASN A 500 -23.38 19.68 -10.30
N VAL A 501 -23.01 18.61 -10.99
CA VAL A 501 -21.63 18.11 -11.01
C VAL A 501 -20.89 18.68 -12.20
N ILE A 502 -19.72 19.24 -11.95
CA ILE A 502 -18.85 19.85 -12.94
C ILE A 502 -17.46 19.22 -12.83
N PHE A 503 -16.90 18.77 -13.94
CA PHE A 503 -15.51 18.39 -14.06
C PHE A 503 -14.67 19.62 -14.41
N SER A 504 -13.63 19.89 -13.64
CA SER A 504 -12.71 20.99 -13.92
C SER A 504 -11.70 20.65 -15.02
N ASP A 505 -11.04 21.67 -15.56
CA ASP A 505 -9.86 21.54 -16.43
C ASP A 505 -8.59 21.06 -15.69
N TRP A 506 -8.64 20.93 -14.36
CA TRP A 506 -7.58 20.31 -13.53
C TRP A 506 -7.65 18.77 -13.53
N ASN A 507 -8.41 18.19 -14.45
CA ASN A 507 -8.49 16.76 -14.66
C ASN A 507 -7.83 16.38 -15.98
N ASP A 508 -7.18 15.23 -16.00
CA ASP A 508 -6.77 14.52 -17.20
C ASP A 508 -7.49 13.17 -17.20
N LEU A 509 -8.62 13.12 -17.92
CA LEU A 509 -9.50 11.95 -18.05
C LEU A 509 -9.73 11.62 -19.53
N THR A 510 -8.71 11.91 -20.35
CA THR A 510 -8.76 11.86 -21.81
C THR A 510 -9.19 10.50 -22.38
N ASP A 511 -8.75 9.40 -21.77
CA ASP A 511 -9.10 8.04 -22.19
C ASP A 511 -10.44 7.50 -21.62
N CYS A 512 -11.17 8.30 -20.83
CA CYS A 512 -12.36 7.82 -20.13
C CYS A 512 -13.53 7.58 -21.08
N LYS A 513 -13.91 6.31 -21.22
CA LYS A 513 -14.96 5.85 -22.14
C LYS A 513 -16.29 5.63 -21.44
N ASN A 514 -16.25 5.26 -20.16
CA ASN A 514 -17.42 4.90 -19.37
C ASN A 514 -17.53 5.80 -18.15
N PHE A 515 -18.68 6.44 -17.99
CA PHE A 515 -19.04 7.20 -16.81
C PHE A 515 -20.36 6.67 -16.26
N SER A 516 -20.39 6.33 -14.98
CA SER A 516 -21.61 5.94 -14.27
C SER A 516 -21.75 6.71 -12.98
N CYS A 517 -23.01 6.95 -12.58
CA CYS A 517 -23.35 7.59 -11.32
C CYS A 517 -24.31 6.68 -10.56
N ASP A 518 -23.79 6.00 -9.54
CA ASP A 518 -24.56 5.07 -8.71
C ASP A 518 -24.98 5.73 -7.40
N LEU A 519 -26.30 5.86 -7.23
CA LEU A 519 -26.91 6.49 -6.06
C LEU A 519 -27.44 5.42 -5.10
N LYS A 520 -27.00 5.52 -3.83
CA LYS A 520 -27.53 4.68 -2.73
C LYS A 520 -29.04 4.90 -2.59
N GLU A 521 -29.79 3.87 -2.17
CA GLU A 521 -31.24 3.99 -1.97
C GLU A 521 -31.62 5.04 -0.91
N SER A 522 -30.72 5.28 0.05
CA SER A 522 -30.87 6.32 1.08
C SER A 522 -30.75 7.74 0.52
N PHE A 523 -30.19 7.93 -0.69
CA PHE A 523 -30.03 9.24 -1.31
C PHE A 523 -31.39 9.79 -1.75
N LYS A 524 -31.74 10.97 -1.20
CA LYS A 524 -32.99 11.69 -1.50
C LYS A 524 -32.66 13.01 -2.19
N GLY A 525 -32.23 12.94 -3.45
CA GLY A 525 -31.87 14.10 -4.25
C GLY A 525 -31.75 13.77 -5.74
N ILE A 526 -31.35 14.77 -6.51
CA ILE A 526 -31.11 14.68 -7.96
C ILE A 526 -29.67 15.08 -8.23
N ILE A 527 -28.94 14.26 -8.98
CA ILE A 527 -27.64 14.65 -9.54
C ILE A 527 -27.86 15.08 -10.99
N SER A 528 -27.35 16.26 -11.33
CA SER A 528 -27.37 16.83 -12.67
C SER A 528 -25.93 16.96 -13.17
N VAL A 529 -25.62 16.33 -14.29
CA VAL A 529 -24.31 16.44 -14.95
C VAL A 529 -24.48 17.15 -16.28
N PHE A 530 -23.82 18.30 -16.46
CA PHE A 530 -23.92 19.07 -17.71
C PHE A 530 -23.20 18.37 -18.86
N VAL A 531 -23.93 18.04 -19.93
CA VAL A 531 -23.38 17.34 -21.10
C VAL A 531 -22.21 18.09 -21.75
N PRO A 532 -22.26 19.43 -21.98
CA PRO A 532 -21.13 20.15 -22.59
C PRO A 532 -19.84 20.13 -21.75
N ASN A 533 -19.98 20.12 -20.42
CA ASN A 533 -18.83 19.99 -19.52
C ASN A 533 -18.27 18.57 -19.54
N LEU A 534 -19.15 17.56 -19.57
CA LEU A 534 -18.78 16.17 -19.66
C LEU A 534 -18.06 15.83 -20.97
N THR A 535 -18.55 16.33 -22.11
CA THR A 535 -17.91 16.10 -23.42
C THR A 535 -16.55 16.78 -23.54
N THR A 536 -16.36 17.94 -22.88
CA THR A 536 -15.06 18.62 -22.86
C THR A 536 -14.08 17.87 -21.96
N SER A 537 -14.53 17.37 -20.82
CA SER A 537 -13.67 16.72 -19.81
C SER A 537 -13.42 15.23 -20.08
N LEU A 538 -14.35 14.55 -20.77
CA LEU A 538 -14.33 13.14 -21.15
C LEU A 538 -14.60 13.01 -22.66
N PRO A 539 -13.63 13.38 -23.52
CA PRO A 539 -13.85 13.50 -24.96
C PRO A 539 -14.16 12.17 -25.67
N LEU A 540 -13.77 11.03 -25.07
CA LEU A 540 -13.98 9.69 -25.61
C LEU A 540 -15.20 8.97 -25.01
N LEU A 541 -16.03 9.67 -24.23
CA LEU A 541 -17.20 9.07 -23.59
C LEU A 541 -18.20 8.58 -24.64
N ASN A 542 -18.36 7.25 -24.72
CA ASN A 542 -19.53 6.66 -25.36
C ASN A 542 -20.64 6.66 -24.31
N ILE A 543 -21.69 7.44 -24.52
CA ILE A 543 -22.88 7.41 -23.66
C ILE A 543 -23.64 6.10 -23.96
N GLU A 544 -23.17 4.99 -23.41
CA GLU A 544 -23.91 3.73 -23.42
C GLU A 544 -25.05 3.83 -22.41
N LYS A 545 -26.27 3.51 -22.86
CA LYS A 545 -27.51 3.64 -22.08
C LYS A 545 -27.51 2.69 -20.87
N GLY A 546 -26.96 3.14 -19.74
CA GLY A 546 -26.98 2.42 -18.46
C GLY A 546 -27.86 3.12 -17.42
N THR A 547 -28.95 2.44 -17.03
CA THR A 547 -29.81 2.64 -15.82
C THR A 547 -30.35 4.04 -15.48
N LYS A 548 -31.68 4.21 -15.59
CA LYS A 548 -32.52 5.33 -15.05
C LYS A 548 -31.91 6.75 -15.13
N SER A 549 -31.11 7.04 -16.15
CA SER A 549 -30.72 8.39 -16.51
C SER A 549 -31.83 9.02 -17.36
N LEU A 550 -32.19 10.27 -17.08
CA LEU A 550 -32.96 11.07 -18.03
C LEU A 550 -31.97 11.96 -18.79
N GLU A 551 -31.67 11.59 -20.03
CA GLU A 551 -30.87 12.41 -20.92
C GLU A 551 -31.73 13.53 -21.49
N GLN A 552 -31.32 14.77 -21.25
CA GLN A 552 -31.79 15.94 -21.97
C GLN A 552 -30.68 16.48 -22.86
N LYS A 553 -31.03 17.37 -23.80
CA LYS A 553 -30.07 17.99 -24.73
C LYS A 553 -28.84 18.62 -24.06
N HIS A 554 -28.94 19.02 -22.79
CA HIS A 554 -27.89 19.78 -22.09
C HIS A 554 -27.45 19.17 -20.74
N ALA A 555 -28.15 18.17 -20.20
CA ALA A 555 -27.83 17.57 -18.91
C ALA A 555 -28.28 16.11 -18.83
N ILE A 556 -27.57 15.33 -18.02
CA ILE A 556 -27.94 13.96 -17.64
C ILE A 556 -28.37 14.01 -16.17
N LEU A 557 -29.60 13.58 -15.89
CA LEU A 557 -30.14 13.53 -14.54
C LEU A 557 -30.10 12.11 -13.99
N PHE A 558 -29.62 11.97 -12.75
CA PHE A 558 -29.59 10.72 -11.99
C PHE A 558 -30.40 10.86 -10.71
N THR A 559 -31.22 9.85 -10.42
CA THR A 559 -32.04 9.77 -9.19
C THR A 559 -32.02 8.37 -8.60
N SER A 560 -32.21 8.23 -7.29
CA SER A 560 -32.31 6.92 -6.63
C SER A 560 -33.57 6.16 -7.09
N LYS A 561 -33.56 4.82 -6.97
CA LYS A 561 -34.61 3.95 -7.54
C LYS A 561 -36.04 4.25 -7.04
N GLY A 562 -36.21 4.91 -5.90
CA GLY A 562 -37.48 5.26 -5.28
C GLY A 562 -37.91 6.74 -5.39
N PHE A 563 -37.17 7.57 -6.14
CA PHE A 563 -37.51 9.00 -6.29
C PHE A 563 -38.76 9.20 -7.17
N PRO A 564 -39.75 10.05 -6.79
CA PRO A 564 -41.00 10.19 -7.55
C PRO A 564 -40.77 10.78 -8.95
N ALA A 565 -41.15 10.04 -10.00
CA ALA A 565 -40.97 10.48 -11.39
C ALA A 565 -41.75 11.78 -11.72
N SER A 566 -42.81 12.10 -10.97
CA SER A 566 -43.56 13.36 -11.10
C SER A 566 -42.77 14.58 -10.64
N GLU A 567 -41.87 14.44 -9.67
CA GLU A 567 -41.03 15.53 -9.17
C GLU A 567 -39.87 15.84 -10.12
N ILE A 568 -39.42 14.84 -10.90
CA ILE A 568 -38.41 15.04 -11.95
C ILE A 568 -38.99 15.88 -13.09
N ARG A 569 -40.24 15.65 -13.52
CA ARG A 569 -40.85 16.38 -14.65
C ARG A 569 -41.07 17.87 -14.34
N GLY A 570 -41.47 18.21 -13.11
CA GLY A 570 -41.72 19.61 -12.71
C GLY A 570 -40.46 20.47 -12.58
N LEU A 571 -39.26 19.88 -12.63
CA LEU A 571 -37.97 20.58 -12.64
C LEU A 571 -37.42 20.79 -14.07
N LEU A 572 -38.13 20.27 -15.08
CA LEU A 572 -37.72 20.25 -16.48
C LEU A 572 -38.58 21.15 -17.37
N ASP A 573 -39.66 21.71 -16.82
CA ASP A 573 -40.50 22.77 -17.38
C ASP A 573 -40.14 24.10 -16.70
#